data_AF-A0A963JF63-F1
#
_entry.id   AF-A0A963JF63-F1
#
_cell.length_a   1.000
_cell.length_b   1.000
_cell.length_c   1.000
_cell.angle_alpha   90.00
_cell.angle_beta   90.00
_cell.angle_gamma   90.00
#
_symmetry.space_group_name_H-M   'P 1'
#
loop_
_entity.id
_entity.type
_entity.pdbx_description
1 polymer ?
#
loop_
_entity_poly.entity_id
_entity_poly.type
_entity_poly.pdbx_seq_one_letter_code
_entity_poly.pdbx_strand_id
1 'polypeptide(L)'
;MSEQNQAPAPQDENQLIAERREKLRALREAQAEGKGVAFPNNFKPAHQATALQDAYGASAAEALEATPVTASVAGRMMLKRVMGKASFATVQDATGRIQLYITRDALGEDLYAAFKHWDLGDIVGAEGTLMKTKT
;
A
#
# COMPACT_ATOMS: atom_id res chain seq x y z
N MET A 1 3.14 -39.74 29.04
CA MET A 1 2.23 -38.70 28.52
C MET A 1 3.09 -37.78 27.67
N SER A 2 3.31 -38.13 26.41
CA SER A 2 4.15 -37.36 25.50
C SER A 2 3.23 -36.72 24.47
N GLU A 3 2.90 -35.45 24.67
CA GLU A 3 2.11 -34.66 23.72
C GLU A 3 2.94 -34.43 22.46
N GLN A 4 2.53 -35.07 21.36
CA GLN A 4 3.04 -34.75 20.02
C GLN A 4 2.46 -33.40 19.61
N ASN A 5 3.34 -32.39 19.54
CA ASN A 5 3.08 -31.12 18.89
C ASN A 5 2.91 -31.36 17.37
N GLN A 6 1.67 -31.50 16.89
CA GLN A 6 1.36 -31.53 15.46
C GLN A 6 1.59 -30.13 14.87
N ALA A 7 2.52 -30.01 13.93
CA ALA A 7 2.63 -28.82 13.09
C ALA A 7 1.32 -28.65 12.28
N PRO A 8 0.77 -27.42 12.17
CA PRO A 8 -0.44 -27.20 11.37
C PRO A 8 -0.16 -27.53 9.90
N ALA A 9 -1.13 -28.18 9.27
CA ALA A 9 -1.02 -28.76 7.92
C ALA A 9 -0.90 -27.68 6.81
N PRO A 10 -0.25 -28.01 5.66
CA PRO A 10 0.01 -27.09 4.53
C PRO A 10 -1.23 -26.73 3.67
N GLN A 11 -2.44 -26.78 4.22
CA GLN A 11 -3.69 -26.61 3.46
C GLN A 11 -4.05 -25.15 3.13
N ASP A 12 -3.61 -24.17 3.92
CA ASP A 12 -3.95 -22.74 3.73
C ASP A 12 -3.15 -22.06 2.60
N GLU A 13 -1.90 -22.45 2.37
CA GLU A 13 -1.02 -21.78 1.41
C GLU A 13 -1.55 -21.89 -0.03
N ASN A 14 -2.13 -23.05 -0.37
CA ASN A 14 -2.62 -23.32 -1.71
C ASN A 14 -3.91 -22.51 -2.03
N GLN A 15 -4.74 -22.24 -1.02
CA GLN A 15 -5.95 -21.41 -1.18
C GLN A 15 -5.58 -19.94 -1.38
N LEU A 16 -4.65 -19.42 -0.58
CA LEU A 16 -4.14 -18.05 -0.72
C LEU A 16 -3.45 -17.83 -2.07
N ILE A 17 -2.68 -18.81 -2.55
CA ILE A 17 -2.07 -18.77 -3.88
C ILE A 17 -3.15 -18.76 -4.98
N ALA A 18 -4.20 -19.57 -4.84
CA ALA A 18 -5.30 -19.61 -5.80
C ALA A 18 -6.04 -18.26 -5.87
N GLU A 19 -6.36 -17.67 -4.72
CA GLU A 19 -7.03 -16.36 -4.64
C GLU A 19 -6.19 -15.26 -5.30
N ARG A 20 -4.88 -15.21 -5.03
CA ARG A 20 -3.97 -14.24 -5.66
C ARG A 20 -3.87 -14.43 -7.17
N ARG A 21 -3.87 -15.68 -7.65
CA ARG A 21 -3.88 -15.97 -9.10
C ARG A 21 -5.18 -15.52 -9.75
N GLU A 22 -6.31 -15.68 -9.07
CA GLU A 22 -7.60 -15.19 -9.56
C GLU A 22 -7.66 -13.67 -9.63
N LYS A 23 -7.17 -12.96 -8.60
CA LYS A 23 -7.02 -11.49 -8.64
C LYS A 23 -6.13 -11.05 -9.81
N LEU A 24 -5.01 -11.73 -10.03
CA LEU A 24 -4.13 -11.43 -11.16
C LEU A 24 -4.82 -11.70 -12.52
N ARG A 25 -5.63 -12.75 -12.62
CA ARG A 25 -6.41 -13.05 -13.83
C ARG A 25 -7.37 -11.88 -14.14
N ALA A 26 -8.12 -11.42 -13.14
CA ALA A 26 -9.02 -10.27 -13.27
C ALA A 26 -8.27 -9.00 -13.73
N LEU A 27 -7.08 -8.74 -13.18
CA LEU A 27 -6.25 -7.60 -13.61
C LEU A 27 -5.80 -7.73 -15.08
N ARG A 28 -5.45 -8.94 -15.54
CA ARG A 28 -5.06 -9.19 -16.93
C ARG A 28 -6.23 -9.11 -17.90
N GLU A 29 -7.42 -9.53 -17.48
CA GLU A 29 -8.65 -9.35 -18.25
C GLU A 29 -8.99 -7.87 -18.39
N ALA A 30 -8.93 -7.09 -17.31
CA ALA A 30 -9.10 -5.64 -17.36
C ALA A 30 -8.04 -4.96 -18.25
N GLN A 31 -6.81 -5.49 -18.29
CA GLN A 31 -5.77 -5.04 -19.22
C GLN A 31 -6.13 -5.33 -20.68
N ALA A 32 -6.65 -6.52 -20.98
CA ALA A 32 -7.12 -6.87 -22.32
C ALA A 32 -8.28 -5.98 -22.78
N GLU A 33 -9.10 -5.50 -21.85
CA GLU A 33 -10.18 -4.52 -22.08
C GLU A 33 -9.69 -3.06 -22.16
N GLY A 34 -8.38 -2.82 -22.01
CA GLY A 34 -7.77 -1.49 -22.14
C GLY A 34 -7.90 -0.58 -20.92
N LYS A 35 -8.33 -1.09 -19.76
CA LYS A 35 -8.54 -0.28 -18.54
C LYS A 35 -7.24 0.05 -17.81
N GLY A 36 -6.35 -0.92 -17.61
CA GLY A 36 -5.12 -0.72 -16.85
C GLY A 36 -4.11 -1.85 -17.01
N VAL A 37 -2.82 -1.56 -16.87
CA VAL A 37 -1.75 -2.56 -17.03
C VAL A 37 -1.58 -3.34 -15.73
N ALA A 38 -1.56 -4.69 -15.79
CA ALA A 38 -1.43 -5.54 -14.61
C ALA A 38 -0.07 -5.37 -13.90
N PHE A 39 1.00 -5.08 -14.64
CA PHE A 39 2.34 -4.79 -14.13
C PHE A 39 2.89 -3.51 -14.79
N PRO A 40 2.49 -2.33 -14.33
CA PRO A 40 3.00 -1.08 -14.86
C PRO A 40 4.45 -0.87 -14.42
N ASN A 41 5.30 -0.41 -15.34
CA ASN A 41 6.72 -0.07 -15.09
C ASN A 41 7.03 1.42 -15.33
N ASN A 42 6.00 2.26 -15.36
CA ASN A 42 6.09 3.69 -15.67
C ASN A 42 6.22 4.57 -14.41
N PHE A 43 5.92 4.04 -13.23
CA PHE A 43 6.00 4.80 -11.98
C PHE A 43 7.47 5.04 -11.58
N LYS A 44 7.83 6.30 -11.38
CA LYS A 44 9.18 6.70 -10.95
C LYS A 44 9.07 7.45 -9.62
N PRO A 45 9.35 6.80 -8.48
CA PRO A 45 9.31 7.47 -7.19
C PRO A 45 10.34 8.60 -7.17
N ALA A 46 9.90 9.81 -6.84
CA ALA A 46 10.80 10.97 -6.72
C ALA A 46 11.51 11.01 -5.34
N HIS A 47 10.98 10.29 -4.35
CA HIS A 47 11.43 10.38 -2.96
C HIS A 47 11.63 9.00 -2.34
N GLN A 48 12.48 8.95 -1.32
CA GLN A 48 12.72 7.78 -0.48
C GLN A 48 12.13 8.02 0.92
N ALA A 49 11.62 6.98 1.56
CA ALA A 49 10.95 7.05 2.86
C ALA A 49 11.86 7.65 3.92
N THR A 50 13.10 7.20 4.03
CA THR A 50 14.04 7.72 5.04
C THR A 50 14.38 9.19 4.80
N ALA A 51 14.59 9.60 3.54
CA ALA A 51 14.86 11.01 3.22
C ALA A 51 13.69 11.94 3.60
N LEU A 52 12.45 11.49 3.41
CA LEU A 52 11.26 12.24 3.84
C LEU A 52 11.16 12.33 5.36
N GLN A 53 11.49 11.26 6.07
CA GLN A 53 11.51 11.24 7.54
C GLN A 53 12.63 12.13 8.10
N ASP A 54 13.81 12.12 7.51
CA ASP A 54 14.94 12.94 7.95
C ASP A 54 14.65 14.44 7.72
N ALA A 55 14.03 14.78 6.58
CA ALA A 55 13.70 16.16 6.24
C ALA A 55 12.49 16.72 7.02
N TYR A 56 11.45 15.91 7.24
CA TYR A 56 10.15 16.40 7.73
C TYR A 56 9.66 15.72 9.01
N GLY A 57 10.34 14.68 9.50
CA GLY A 57 9.96 13.94 10.69
C GLY A 57 9.95 14.80 11.96
N ALA A 58 10.78 15.85 12.02
CA ALA A 58 10.81 16.82 13.11
C ALA A 58 9.85 18.01 12.92
N SER A 59 9.28 18.22 11.72
CA SER A 59 8.41 19.37 11.43
C SER A 59 7.08 19.30 12.19
N ALA A 60 6.54 20.43 12.60
CA ALA A 60 5.19 20.49 13.18
C ALA A 60 4.11 20.21 12.11
N ALA A 61 2.94 19.73 12.53
CA ALA A 61 1.84 19.44 11.60
C ALA A 61 1.40 20.73 10.86
N GLU A 62 1.33 21.83 11.61
CA GLU A 62 0.96 23.16 11.13
C GLU A 62 1.93 23.68 10.07
N ALA A 63 3.22 23.35 10.19
CA ALA A 63 4.24 23.74 9.20
C ALA A 63 4.04 22.99 7.86
N LEU A 64 3.68 21.71 7.92
CA LEU A 64 3.38 20.90 6.73
C LEU A 64 2.04 21.29 6.10
N GLU A 65 1.07 21.74 6.89
CA GLU A 65 -0.19 22.30 6.37
C GLU A 65 0.00 23.67 5.72
N ALA A 66 0.85 24.53 6.30
CA ALA A 66 1.15 25.84 5.73
C ALA A 66 2.00 25.77 4.45
N THR A 67 2.88 24.78 4.35
CA THR A 67 3.71 24.53 3.16
C THR A 67 3.53 23.09 2.70
N PRO A 68 2.51 22.81 1.86
CA PRO A 68 2.24 21.45 1.41
C PRO A 68 3.40 20.92 0.56
N VAL A 69 4.04 19.87 1.05
CA VAL A 69 5.13 19.18 0.35
C VAL A 69 4.56 17.97 -0.37
N THR A 70 4.72 17.92 -1.69
CA THR A 70 4.35 16.75 -2.49
C THR A 70 5.44 15.68 -2.36
N ALA A 71 5.01 14.44 -2.13
CA ALA A 71 5.87 13.28 -2.07
C ALA A 71 5.36 12.19 -3.01
N SER A 72 6.29 11.46 -3.60
CA SER A 72 6.04 10.33 -4.50
C SER A 72 6.97 9.19 -4.09
N VAL A 73 6.39 8.09 -3.63
CA VAL A 73 7.09 6.94 -3.04
C VAL A 73 6.54 5.65 -3.61
N ALA A 74 7.38 4.63 -3.70
CA ALA A 74 6.95 3.29 -4.07
C ALA A 74 7.63 2.25 -3.19
N GLY A 75 6.92 1.16 -2.91
CA GLY A 75 7.46 0.07 -2.12
C GLY A 75 6.47 -1.06 -1.90
N ARG A 76 6.83 -1.96 -1.00
CA ARG A 76 6.02 -3.11 -0.63
C ARG A 76 5.03 -2.74 0.46
N MET A 77 3.75 -3.08 0.27
CA MET A 77 2.74 -2.91 1.32
C MET A 77 2.95 -3.95 2.43
N MET A 78 3.35 -3.47 3.61
CA MET A 78 3.65 -4.31 4.77
C MET A 78 2.48 -4.44 5.73
N LEU A 79 1.69 -3.38 5.86
CA LEU A 79 0.51 -3.33 6.72
C LEU A 79 -0.60 -2.59 6.00
N LYS A 80 -1.83 -3.01 6.26
CA LYS A 80 -3.04 -2.35 5.75
C LYS A 80 -4.11 -2.42 6.83
N ARG A 81 -4.67 -1.27 7.20
CA ARG A 81 -5.76 -1.12 8.16
C ARG A 81 -6.88 -0.36 7.47
N VAL A 82 -8.03 -1.01 7.27
CA VAL A 82 -9.19 -0.42 6.61
C VAL A 82 -10.16 0.08 7.69
N MET A 83 -10.46 1.38 7.68
CA MET A 83 -11.37 2.06 8.61
C MET A 83 -12.56 2.67 7.83
N GLY A 84 -13.31 1.81 7.15
CA GLY A 84 -14.48 2.23 6.36
C GLY A 84 -14.09 3.07 5.13
N LYS A 85 -14.25 4.40 5.23
CA LYS A 85 -13.97 5.38 4.15
C LYS A 85 -12.52 5.87 4.11
N ALA A 86 -11.75 5.62 5.17
CA ALA A 86 -10.31 5.87 5.22
C ALA A 86 -9.57 4.56 5.47
N SER A 87 -8.33 4.50 5.00
CA SER A 87 -7.44 3.37 5.20
C SER A 87 -6.03 3.86 5.46
N PHE A 88 -5.29 3.11 6.28
CA PHE A 88 -3.87 3.32 6.49
C PHE A 88 -3.11 2.14 5.88
N ALA A 89 -2.13 2.44 5.03
CA ALA A 89 -1.18 1.43 4.56
C ALA A 89 0.22 1.81 5.03
N THR A 90 1.03 0.83 5.43
CA THR A 90 2.47 1.04 5.62
C THR A 90 3.19 0.44 4.45
N VAL A 91 3.96 1.27 3.76
CA VAL A 91 4.76 0.86 2.60
C VAL A 91 6.23 0.89 3.00
N GLN A 92 6.95 -0.16 2.65
CA GLN A 92 8.38 -0.29 2.86
C GLN A 92 9.11 -0.20 1.52
N ASP A 93 9.99 0.79 1.40
CA ASP A 93 10.91 0.91 0.28
C ASP A 93 12.29 0.32 0.63
N ALA A 94 13.30 0.58 -0.20
CA ALA A 94 14.66 0.10 0.04
C ALA A 94 15.33 0.73 1.26
N THR A 95 14.85 1.88 1.73
CA THR A 95 15.47 2.69 2.80
C THR A 95 14.77 2.56 4.14
N GLY A 96 13.45 2.41 4.14
CA GLY A 96 12.66 2.53 5.35
C GLY A 96 11.17 2.30 5.11
N ARG A 97 10.36 2.79 6.05
CA ARG A 97 8.90 2.64 6.05
C ARG A 97 8.23 3.99 6.10
N ILE A 98 7.15 4.13 5.31
CA ILE A 98 6.31 5.32 5.30
C ILE A 98 4.84 4.91 5.41
N GLN A 99 4.06 5.70 6.13
CA GLN A 99 2.62 5.49 6.27
C GLN A 99 1.88 6.30 5.21
N LEU A 100 0.97 5.63 4.50
CA LEU A 100 0.04 6.23 3.56
C LEU A 100 -1.32 6.39 4.25
N TYR A 101 -1.86 7.60 4.22
CA TYR A 101 -3.24 7.87 4.57
C TYR A 101 -4.06 7.95 3.29
N ILE A 102 -5.01 7.02 3.15
CA ILE A 102 -5.77 6.82 1.91
C ILE A 102 -7.24 7.04 2.22
N THR A 103 -7.86 8.03 1.57
CA THR A 103 -9.30 8.29 1.71
C THR A 103 -10.02 8.09 0.38
N ARG A 104 -11.26 7.63 0.46
CA ARG A 104 -12.11 7.50 -0.73
C ARG A 104 -12.29 8.83 -1.46
N ASP A 105 -12.39 9.93 -0.71
CA ASP A 105 -12.65 11.25 -1.29
C ASP A 105 -11.43 11.78 -2.06
N ALA A 106 -10.21 11.36 -1.71
CA ALA A 106 -8.99 11.73 -2.42
C ALA A 106 -8.70 10.85 -3.66
N LEU A 107 -9.00 9.54 -3.60
CA LEU A 107 -8.71 8.60 -4.70
C LEU A 107 -9.87 8.37 -5.67
N GLY A 108 -11.10 8.70 -5.28
CA GLY A 108 -12.31 8.27 -5.98
C GLY A 108 -12.77 6.86 -5.58
N GLU A 109 -14.02 6.53 -5.93
CA GLU A 109 -14.67 5.30 -5.49
C GLU A 109 -14.04 4.04 -6.11
N ASP A 110 -13.76 4.06 -7.42
CA ASP A 110 -13.25 2.91 -8.15
C ASP A 110 -11.86 2.48 -7.68
N LEU A 111 -10.93 3.45 -7.55
CA LEU A 111 -9.57 3.17 -7.11
C LEU A 111 -9.51 2.77 -5.63
N TYR A 112 -10.36 3.38 -4.79
CA TYR A 112 -10.47 2.98 -3.39
C TYR A 112 -11.06 1.58 -3.22
N ALA A 113 -12.04 1.20 -4.05
CA ALA A 113 -12.57 -0.15 -4.09
C ALA A 113 -11.50 -1.17 -4.52
N ALA A 114 -10.71 -0.84 -5.56
CA ALA A 114 -9.58 -1.66 -5.98
C ALA A 114 -8.53 -1.81 -4.87
N PHE A 115 -8.17 -0.71 -4.20
CA PHE A 115 -7.23 -0.72 -3.09
C PHE A 115 -7.67 -1.66 -1.96
N LYS A 116 -8.97 -1.78 -1.67
CA LYS A 116 -9.48 -2.72 -0.67
C LYS A 116 -9.20 -4.19 -1.01
N HIS A 117 -9.05 -4.53 -2.28
CA HIS A 117 -8.77 -5.89 -2.73
C HIS A 117 -7.27 -6.22 -2.84
N TRP A 118 -6.39 -5.22 -2.75
CA TRP A 118 -4.93 -5.42 -2.75
C TRP A 118 -4.45 -6.09 -1.45
N ASP A 119 -3.41 -6.90 -1.58
CA ASP A 119 -2.92 -7.80 -0.55
C ASP A 119 -1.58 -7.35 0.04
N LEU A 120 -1.32 -7.79 1.27
CA LEU A 120 -0.02 -7.60 1.91
C LEU A 120 1.07 -8.25 1.07
N GLY A 121 2.14 -7.50 0.79
CA GLY A 121 3.22 -7.90 -0.08
C GLY A 121 3.14 -7.33 -1.50
N ASP A 122 2.02 -6.74 -1.91
CA ASP A 122 1.92 -6.07 -3.21
C ASP A 122 2.84 -4.84 -3.27
N ILE A 123 3.36 -4.55 -4.47
CA ILE A 123 4.16 -3.33 -4.72
C ILE A 123 3.20 -2.22 -5.13
N VAL A 124 3.23 -1.12 -4.40
CA VAL A 124 2.37 0.04 -4.63
C VAL A 124 3.22 1.30 -4.80
N GLY A 125 2.79 2.16 -5.72
CA GLY A 125 3.27 3.54 -5.84
C GLY A 125 2.19 4.48 -5.30
N ALA A 126 2.60 5.53 -4.59
CA ALA A 126 1.71 6.52 -4.03
C ALA A 126 2.29 7.92 -4.23
N GLU A 127 1.41 8.86 -4.58
CA GLU A 127 1.70 10.28 -4.67
C GLU A 127 0.69 11.05 -3.84
N GLY A 128 1.15 12.06 -3.13
CA GLY A 128 0.29 12.87 -2.29
C GLY A 128 1.07 13.92 -1.52
N THR A 129 0.39 14.58 -0.60
CA THR A 129 0.98 15.61 0.25
C THR A 129 1.42 15.01 1.59
N LEU A 130 2.59 15.40 2.08
CA LEU A 130 3.03 15.05 3.41
C LEU A 130 2.10 15.66 4.46
N MET A 131 1.70 14.83 5.41
CA MET A 131 0.93 15.24 6.58
C MET A 131 1.41 14.49 7.81
N LYS A 132 1.20 15.09 8.99
CA LYS A 132 1.38 14.38 10.26
C LYS A 132 0.04 13.92 10.80
N THR A 133 -0.06 12.63 11.07
CA THR A 133 -1.20 12.05 11.77
C THR A 133 -1.03 12.26 13.27
N LYS A 134 -2.12 12.60 13.97
CA LYS A 134 -2.14 12.61 15.43
C LYS A 134 -2.10 11.15 15.89
N THR A 135 -0.98 10.75 16.50
CA THR A 135 -0.76 9.40 17.03
C THR A 135 -1.17 9.34 18.49
#